data_AF-A0A4R5CV16-F1
#
_entry.id   AF-A0A4R5CV16-F1
#
_cell.length_a   1.000
_cell.length_b   1.000
_cell.length_c   1.000
_cell.angle_alpha   90.00
_cell.angle_beta   90.00
_cell.angle_gamma   90.00
#
_symmetry.space_group_name_H-M   'P 1'
#
loop_
_entity.id
_entity.type
_entity.pdbx_description
1 polymer ?
#
loop_
_entity_poly.entity_id
_entity_poly.type
_entity_poly.pdbx_seq_one_letter_code
_entity_poly.pdbx_strand_id
1 'polypeptide(L)'
;MTTREVEWDDAEQDWMRALSQYRATLCPLCGRPIEVCTDPANEMRWRSGLPTRCHATTAVLQAQEGLGKKKKQSRHTGALLWSAELNTS
;
A
#
# COMPACT_ATOMS: atom_id res chain seq x y z
N MET A 1 2.14 -44.45 -12.48
CA MET A 1 2.81 -43.34 -11.76
C MET A 1 2.28 -42.06 -12.39
N THR A 2 1.45 -41.29 -11.69
CA THR A 2 0.98 -39.98 -12.17
C THR A 2 1.94 -38.92 -11.65
N THR A 3 2.90 -38.51 -12.49
CA THR A 3 3.78 -37.39 -12.13
C THR A 3 2.94 -36.13 -12.08
N ARG A 4 2.89 -35.48 -10.90
CA ARG A 4 2.26 -34.18 -10.71
C ARG A 4 2.95 -33.17 -11.63
N GLU A 5 2.18 -32.50 -12.48
CA GLU A 5 2.71 -31.40 -13.30
C GLU A 5 3.23 -30.29 -12.38
N VAL A 6 4.39 -29.73 -12.73
CA VAL A 6 4.96 -28.58 -12.02
C VAL A 6 4.09 -27.38 -12.33
N GLU A 7 3.59 -26.71 -11.29
CA GLU A 7 2.63 -25.60 -11.44
C GLU A 7 3.27 -24.35 -12.07
N TRP A 8 4.61 -24.25 -12.01
CA TRP A 8 5.36 -23.14 -12.58
C TRP A 8 6.28 -23.66 -13.68
N ASP A 9 6.05 -23.21 -14.90
CA ASP A 9 6.98 -23.49 -15.99
C ASP A 9 8.28 -22.68 -15.83
N ASP A 10 9.27 -22.99 -16.67
CA ASP A 10 10.58 -22.33 -16.60
C ASP A 10 10.49 -20.82 -16.89
N ALA A 11 9.54 -20.40 -17.72
CA ALA A 11 9.33 -18.98 -18.05
C ALA A 11 8.75 -18.21 -16.85
N GLU A 12 7.78 -18.81 -16.15
CA GLU A 12 7.19 -18.24 -14.94
C GLU A 12 8.23 -18.12 -13.81
N GLN A 13 9.12 -19.11 -13.68
CA GLN A 13 10.25 -19.03 -12.75
C GLN A 13 11.23 -17.91 -13.13
N ASP A 14 11.54 -17.77 -14.42
CA ASP A 14 12.43 -16.71 -14.92
C ASP A 14 11.84 -15.32 -14.70
N TRP A 15 10.53 -15.15 -14.85
CA TRP A 15 9.85 -13.90 -14.51
C TRP A 15 10.00 -13.54 -13.03
N MET A 16 9.89 -14.51 -12.13
CA MET A 16 10.09 -14.26 -10.70
C MET A 16 11.54 -13.93 -10.37
N ARG A 17 12.50 -14.55 -11.04
CA ARG A 17 13.92 -14.21 -10.91
C ARG A 17 14.20 -12.79 -11.41
N ALA A 18 13.68 -12.43 -12.58
CA ALA A 18 13.81 -11.09 -13.15
C ALA A 18 13.16 -10.03 -12.23
N LEU A 19 11.97 -10.31 -11.70
CA LEU A 19 11.31 -9.43 -10.73
C LEU A 19 12.14 -9.26 -9.45
N SER A 20 12.75 -10.33 -8.95
CA SER A 20 13.64 -10.30 -7.78
C SER A 20 14.86 -9.42 -8.05
N GLN A 21 15.52 -9.59 -9.20
CA GLN A 21 16.66 -8.78 -9.61
C GLN A 21 16.28 -7.30 -9.74
N TYR A 22 15.13 -6.99 -10.36
CA TYR A 22 14.63 -5.62 -10.44
C TYR A 22 14.33 -5.02 -9.06
N ARG A 23 13.68 -5.78 -8.16
CA ARG A 23 13.42 -5.29 -6.80
C ARG A 23 14.70 -5.02 -6.02
N ALA A 24 15.78 -5.77 -6.28
CA ALA A 24 17.08 -5.53 -5.67
C ALA A 24 17.72 -4.19 -6.08
N THR A 25 17.31 -3.60 -7.21
CA THR A 25 17.75 -2.25 -7.62
C THR A 25 16.89 -1.13 -7.00
N LEU A 26 15.88 -1.46 -6.20
CA LEU A 26 14.99 -0.48 -5.57
C LEU A 26 15.25 -0.38 -4.06
N CYS A 27 15.08 0.82 -3.51
CA CYS A 27 15.09 1.08 -2.08
C CYS A 27 13.90 0.36 -1.41
N PRO A 28 14.13 -0.48 -0.38
CA PRO A 28 13.06 -1.24 0.27
C PRO A 28 12.08 -0.37 1.08
N LEU A 29 12.43 0.90 1.35
CA LEU A 29 11.59 1.82 2.12
C LEU A 29 10.64 2.63 1.23
N CYS A 30 11.13 3.12 0.08
CA CYS A 30 10.39 4.09 -0.73
C CYS A 30 10.23 3.70 -2.21
N GLY A 31 10.81 2.58 -2.65
CA GLY A 31 10.64 2.03 -4.00
C GLY A 31 11.35 2.79 -5.12
N ARG A 32 12.21 3.76 -4.81
CA ARG A 32 13.05 4.49 -5.79
C ARG A 32 14.36 3.73 -6.06
N PRO A 33 15.13 4.05 -7.12
CA PRO A 33 16.42 3.41 -7.35
C PRO A 33 17.35 3.54 -6.15
N ILE A 34 17.93 2.42 -5.70
CA ILE A 34 18.68 2.35 -4.44
C ILE A 34 19.92 3.24 -4.48
N GLU A 35 20.60 3.29 -5.64
CA GLU A 35 21.76 4.10 -5.89
C GLU A 35 21.47 5.59 -5.70
N VAL A 36 20.30 6.08 -6.07
CA VAL A 36 19.91 7.49 -5.86
C VAL A 36 19.63 7.76 -4.39
N CYS A 37 18.98 6.82 -3.69
CA CYS A 37 18.62 6.97 -2.29
C CYS A 37 19.80 6.92 -1.32
N THR A 38 20.83 6.13 -1.63
CA THR A 38 21.99 5.93 -0.74
C THR A 38 23.23 6.71 -1.16
N ASP A 39 23.21 7.41 -2.30
CA ASP A 39 24.31 8.25 -2.75
C ASP A 39 24.54 9.43 -1.78
N PRO A 40 25.73 9.54 -1.15
CA PRO A 40 26.09 10.66 -0.28
C PRO A 40 25.96 12.03 -0.97
N ALA A 41 26.10 12.11 -2.29
CA ALA A 41 25.94 13.36 -3.03
C ALA A 41 24.49 13.90 -3.00
N ASN A 42 23.52 13.06 -2.63
CA ASN A 42 22.11 13.43 -2.46
C ASN A 42 21.73 13.75 -1.01
N GLU A 43 22.68 13.70 -0.08
CA GLU A 43 22.46 14.13 1.30
C GLU A 43 21.93 15.57 1.34
N MET A 44 20.87 15.81 2.12
CA MET A 44 20.16 17.09 2.22
C MET A 44 19.54 17.65 0.91
N ARG A 45 19.57 16.92 -0.21
CA ARG A 45 18.95 17.37 -1.48
C ARG A 45 17.48 17.01 -1.62
N TRP A 46 17.00 16.07 -0.80
CA TRP A 46 15.61 15.64 -0.81
C TRP A 46 14.67 16.68 -0.18
N ARG A 47 13.52 16.91 -0.82
CA ARG A 47 12.43 17.72 -0.27
C ARG A 47 11.16 16.90 -0.26
N SER A 48 10.43 16.91 0.87
CA SER A 48 9.10 16.32 0.91
C SER A 48 8.14 17.19 0.10
N GLY A 49 7.28 16.54 -0.70
CA GLY A 49 6.11 17.20 -1.28
C GLY A 49 5.10 17.56 -0.19
N LEU A 50 4.10 18.38 -0.55
CA LEU A 50 2.96 18.63 0.33
C LEU A 50 2.19 17.33 0.57
N PRO A 51 1.68 17.09 1.79
CA PRO A 51 0.87 15.92 2.08
C PRO A 51 -0.40 15.92 1.20
N THR A 52 -0.69 14.79 0.56
CA THR A 52 -1.96 14.60 -0.16
C THR A 52 -2.95 13.89 0.74
N ARG A 53 -4.15 14.47 0.89
CA ARG A 53 -5.21 13.90 1.73
C ARG A 53 -6.06 12.91 0.93
N CYS A 54 -6.25 11.71 1.46
CA CYS A 54 -7.25 10.77 0.93
C CYS A 54 -8.67 11.21 1.33
N HIS A 55 -9.50 11.62 0.36
CA HIS A 55 -10.87 12.04 0.62
C HIS A 55 -11.77 10.89 1.09
N ALA A 56 -11.56 9.67 0.57
CA ALA A 56 -12.28 8.47 1.00
C ALA A 56 -12.03 8.17 2.48
N THR A 57 -10.76 8.14 2.91
CA THR A 57 -10.40 7.94 4.32
C THR A 57 -10.93 9.07 5.21
N THR A 58 -10.92 10.31 4.71
CA THR A 58 -11.49 11.46 5.45
C THR A 58 -12.98 11.25 5.73
N ALA A 59 -13.76 10.81 4.73
CA ALA A 59 -15.20 10.54 4.90
C ALA A 59 -15.45 9.43 5.93
N VAL A 60 -14.65 8.35 5.90
CA VAL A 60 -14.73 7.26 6.89
C VAL A 60 -14.46 7.77 8.30
N LEU A 61 -13.39 8.53 8.50
CA LEU A 61 -13.04 9.07 9.82
C LEU A 61 -14.14 9.99 10.37
N GLN A 62 -14.70 10.87 9.53
CA GLN A 62 -15.81 11.73 9.93
C GLN A 62 -17.06 10.93 10.34
N ALA A 63 -17.37 9.85 9.62
CA ALA A 63 -18.52 9.00 9.94
C ALA A 63 -18.30 8.20 11.24
N GLN A 64 -17.07 7.74 11.50
CA GLN A 64 -16.66 7.11 12.76
C GLN A 64 -16.80 8.05 13.95
N GLU A 65 -16.28 9.28 13.83
CA GLU A 65 -16.42 10.32 14.87
C GLU A 65 -17.89 10.65 15.14
N GLY A 66 -18.72 10.68 14.09
CA GLY A 66 -20.16 10.91 14.18
C GLY A 66 -20.89 9.83 15.00
N LEU A 67 -20.46 8.56 14.92
CA LEU A 67 -21.01 7.48 15.76
C LEU A 67 -20.55 7.59 17.21
N GLY A 68 -19.30 7.97 17.47
CA GLY A 68 -18.79 8.16 18.84
C GLY A 68 -19.58 9.20 19.64
N LYS A 69 -20.15 10.19 18.97
CA LYS A 69 -20.99 11.26 19.56
C LYS A 69 -22.44 10.83 19.85
N LYS A 70 -22.92 9.70 19.30
CA LYS A 70 -24.30 9.22 19.54
C LYS A 70 -24.33 8.37 20.83
N LYS A 71 -25.11 8.83 21.83
CA LYS A 71 -25.23 8.25 23.19
C LYS A 71 -25.68 6.78 23.26
N LYS A 72 -26.20 6.20 22.17
CA LYS A 72 -26.45 4.75 22.06
C LYS A 72 -25.27 4.11 21.35
N GLN A 73 -24.12 4.03 22.02
CA GLN A 73 -23.00 3.25 21.52
C GLN A 73 -23.45 1.79 21.44
N SER A 74 -23.60 1.28 20.22
CA SER A 74 -23.72 -0.15 19.99
C SER A 74 -22.46 -0.81 20.57
N ARG A 75 -22.61 -1.89 21.34
CA ARG A 75 -21.50 -2.59 22.03
C ARG A 75 -20.35 -3.07 21.11
N HIS A 76 -20.50 -2.94 19.80
CA HIS A 76 -19.60 -3.47 18.78
C HIS A 76 -19.14 -2.41 17.76
N THR A 77 -19.04 -1.14 18.12
CA THR A 77 -18.59 -0.05 17.21
C THR A 77 -17.24 -0.36 16.54
N GLY A 78 -16.33 -1.06 17.25
CA GLY A 78 -15.03 -1.48 16.71
C GLY A 78 -15.09 -2.65 15.71
N ALA A 79 -16.24 -3.31 15.56
CA ALA A 79 -16.46 -4.37 14.59
C ALA A 79 -17.16 -3.87 13.30
N LEU A 80 -17.46 -2.57 13.22
CA LEU A 80 -18.07 -1.99 12.02
C LEU A 80 -17.03 -1.87 10.90
N LEU A 81 -17.36 -2.45 9.75
CA LEU A 81 -16.59 -2.27 8.52
C LEU A 81 -17.06 -1.01 7.82
N TRP A 82 -16.11 -0.16 7.41
CA TRP A 82 -16.39 1.11 6.77
C TRP A 82 -15.92 1.09 5.33
N SER A 83 -16.81 1.43 4.41
CA SER A 83 -16.49 1.69 3.01
C SER A 83 -16.73 3.17 2.70
N ALA A 84 -16.06 3.66 1.66
CA ALA A 84 -16.34 4.96 1.06
C ALA A 84 -16.64 4.75 -0.41
N GLU A 85 -17.73 5.35 -0.89
CA GLU A 85 -18.16 5.27 -2.28
C GLU A 85 -17.98 6.64 -2.94
N LEU A 86 -17.48 6.64 -4.18
CA LEU A 86 -17.32 7.86 -4.95
C LEU A 86 -18.60 8.10 -5.76
N ASN A 87 -19.42 9.06 -5.35
CA ASN A 87 -20.57 9.48 -6.12
C ASN A 87 -20.14 10.47 -7.22
N THR A 88 -20.08 10.00 -8.46
CA THR A 88 -19.99 10.85 -9.64
C THR A 88 -21.41 11.21 -10.08
N SER A 89 -21.91 12.39 -9.67
CA SER A 89 -23.15 12.96 -10.19
C SER A 89 -22.98 13.51 -11.60
#